data_AF-A0A920MC07-F1
#
_entry.id   AF-A0A920MC07-F1
#
_cell.length_a   1.000
_cell.length_b   1.000
_cell.length_c   1.000
_cell.angle_alpha   90.00
_cell.angle_beta   90.00
_cell.angle_gamma   90.00
#
_symmetry.space_group_name_H-M   'P 1'
#
loop_
_entity.id
_entity.type
_entity.pdbx_description
1 polymer ?
#
loop_
_entity_poly.entity_id
_entity_poly.type
_entity_poly.pdbx_seq_one_letter_code
_entity_poly.pdbx_strand_id
1 'polypeptide(L)'
;MEQQAISLLNKHKEKPVSFESDLYSLGTVLYELIAGKPPFTGDSPIATATKHLTDKPEKLSNYRKDIPKALENAKLKLLEKRPSDRFKSAEDLRALLLQQRKQIQINQTQENLVDLTNPKIKFRFTLPALIISVGLVFGTVWALSNVFDGPFLLTVVHQH
;
A
#
# COMPACT_ATOMS: atom_id res chain seq x y z
N MET A 1 -29.14 0.29 60.10
CA MET A 1 -27.72 0.14 59.68
C MET A 1 -27.51 -0.99 58.68
N GLU A 2 -28.21 -2.12 58.77
CA GLU A 2 -28.08 -3.24 57.79
C GLU A 2 -28.39 -2.86 56.33
N GLN A 3 -29.42 -2.03 56.08
CA GLN A 3 -29.75 -1.60 54.72
C GLN A 3 -28.65 -0.74 54.07
N GLN A 4 -27.89 0.02 54.88
CA GLN A 4 -26.78 0.83 54.42
C GLN A 4 -25.54 -0.04 54.13
N ALA A 5 -25.34 -1.11 54.89
CA ALA A 5 -24.29 -2.11 54.63
C ALA A 5 -24.59 -2.94 53.35
N ILE A 6 -25.85 -3.32 53.11
CA ILE A 6 -26.28 -4.00 51.88
C ILE A 6 -26.18 -3.07 50.66
N SER A 7 -26.49 -1.78 50.82
CA SER A 7 -26.26 -0.75 49.79
C SER A 7 -24.79 -0.57 49.44
N LEU A 8 -23.88 -0.63 50.42
CA LEU A 8 -22.43 -0.55 50.21
C LEU A 8 -21.87 -1.83 49.57
N LEU A 9 -22.40 -3.01 49.93
CA LEU A 9 -22.05 -4.29 49.32
C LEU A 9 -22.49 -4.37 47.84
N ASN A 10 -23.67 -3.87 47.50
CA ASN A 10 -24.14 -3.81 46.10
C ASN A 10 -23.46 -2.71 45.26
N LYS A 11 -22.70 -1.80 45.87
CA LYS A 11 -21.95 -0.77 45.16
C LYS A 11 -20.76 -1.34 44.37
N HIS A 12 -20.33 -2.55 44.72
CA HIS A 12 -19.37 -3.34 43.96
C HIS A 12 -20.08 -4.34 43.04
N LYS A 13 -21.21 -3.97 42.43
CA LYS A 13 -21.71 -4.69 41.24
C LYS A 13 -20.55 -4.83 40.28
N GLU A 14 -20.09 -6.07 40.13
CA GLU A 14 -19.13 -6.49 39.13
C GLU A 14 -19.54 -5.81 37.83
N LYS A 15 -18.67 -4.95 37.28
CA LYS A 15 -18.92 -4.40 35.96
C LYS A 15 -19.08 -5.61 35.04
N PRO A 16 -20.24 -5.80 34.40
CA PRO A 16 -20.43 -6.94 33.52
C PRO A 16 -19.30 -6.97 32.50
N VAL A 17 -18.72 -8.15 32.27
CA VAL A 17 -17.70 -8.35 31.24
C VAL A 17 -18.29 -7.80 29.94
N SER A 18 -17.69 -6.73 29.44
CA SER A 18 -18.25 -5.94 28.36
C SER A 18 -17.56 -6.31 27.06
N PHE A 19 -18.32 -6.52 25.98
CA PHE A 19 -17.80 -6.90 24.67
C PHE A 19 -16.81 -5.85 24.12
N GLU A 20 -16.92 -4.60 24.59
CA GLU A 20 -16.00 -3.50 24.27
C GLU A 20 -14.60 -3.73 24.87
N SER A 21 -14.47 -4.50 25.94
CA SER A 21 -13.18 -4.88 26.54
C SER A 21 -12.46 -5.93 25.68
N ASP A 22 -13.21 -6.89 25.13
CA ASP A 22 -12.67 -7.89 24.19
C ASP A 22 -12.19 -7.23 22.90
N LEU A 23 -12.96 -6.28 22.37
CA LEU A 23 -12.57 -5.50 21.18
C LEU A 23 -11.31 -4.68 21.42
N TYR A 24 -11.15 -4.10 22.62
CA TYR A 24 -9.93 -3.38 22.97
C TYR A 24 -8.72 -4.31 23.03
N SER A 25 -8.87 -5.48 23.66
CA SER A 25 -7.82 -6.50 23.76
C SER A 25 -7.43 -7.01 22.38
N LEU A 26 -8.40 -7.26 21.50
CA LEU A 26 -8.16 -7.61 20.10
C LEU A 26 -7.38 -6.50 19.35
N GLY A 27 -7.71 -5.23 19.57
CA GLY A 27 -6.95 -4.11 19.00
C GLY A 27 -5.49 -4.07 19.48
N THR A 28 -5.25 -4.49 20.72
CA THR A 28 -3.92 -4.58 21.33
C THR A 28 -3.11 -5.70 20.67
N VAL A 29 -3.70 -6.88 20.51
CA VAL A 29 -3.09 -8.02 19.81
C VAL A 29 -2.84 -7.70 18.34
N LEU A 30 -3.81 -7.09 17.65
CA LEU A 30 -3.66 -6.67 16.27
C LEU A 30 -2.48 -5.70 16.10
N TYR A 31 -2.33 -4.75 17.02
CA TYR A 31 -1.19 -3.85 17.02
C TYR A 31 0.12 -4.62 17.11
N GLU A 32 0.22 -5.54 18.05
CA GLU A 32 1.42 -6.33 18.30
C GLU A 32 1.79 -7.24 17.12
N LEU A 33 0.81 -7.87 16.48
CA LEU A 33 1.04 -8.69 15.28
C LEU A 33 1.64 -7.90 14.11
N ILE A 34 1.37 -6.59 14.04
CA ILE A 34 1.86 -5.73 12.97
C ILE A 34 3.19 -5.07 13.35
N ALA A 35 3.29 -4.55 14.57
CA ALA A 35 4.45 -3.80 15.05
C ALA A 35 5.56 -4.71 15.61
N GLY A 36 5.26 -5.98 15.89
CA GLY A 36 6.16 -6.93 16.55
C GLY A 36 6.36 -6.67 18.05
N LYS A 37 5.61 -5.73 18.64
CA LYS A 37 5.68 -5.36 20.06
C LYS A 37 4.35 -4.78 20.54
N PRO A 38 4.03 -4.86 21.84
CA PRO A 38 2.79 -4.32 22.37
C PRO A 38 2.71 -2.79 22.22
N PRO A 39 1.50 -2.21 22.18
CA PRO A 39 1.30 -0.77 21.99
C PRO A 39 1.83 0.08 23.14
N PHE A 40 1.88 -0.49 24.35
CA PHE A 40 2.40 0.19 25.54
C PHE A 40 3.25 -0.77 26.35
N THR A 41 4.37 -0.27 26.86
CA THR A 41 5.26 -0.95 27.79
C THR A 41 5.61 0.02 28.92
N GLY A 42 5.85 -0.48 30.12
CA GLY A 42 6.26 0.34 31.26
C GLY A 42 7.03 -0.48 32.28
N ASP A 43 7.77 0.21 33.14
CA ASP A 43 8.68 -0.41 34.12
C ASP A 43 7.93 -1.20 35.22
N SER A 44 6.60 -1.01 35.30
CA SER A 44 5.72 -1.79 36.16
C SER A 44 4.36 -2.07 35.47
N PRO A 45 3.61 -3.08 35.95
CA PRO A 45 2.25 -3.35 35.46
C PRO A 45 1.31 -2.15 35.64
N ILE A 46 1.45 -1.42 36.75
CA ILE A 46 0.68 -0.20 37.00
C ILE A 46 1.02 0.88 35.98
N ALA A 47 2.31 1.11 35.70
CA ALA A 47 2.73 2.09 34.70
C ALA A 47 2.17 1.74 33.31
N THR A 48 2.18 0.46 32.94
CA THR A 48 1.60 -0.02 31.67
C THR A 48 0.09 0.21 31.63
N ALA A 49 -0.62 -0.12 32.71
CA ALA A 49 -2.05 0.13 32.83
C ALA A 49 -2.40 1.63 32.73
N THR A 50 -1.61 2.51 33.35
CA THR A 50 -1.76 3.96 33.21
C THR A 50 -1.63 4.39 31.75
N LYS A 51 -0.61 3.91 31.02
CA LYS A 51 -0.43 4.21 29.60
C LYS A 51 -1.62 3.75 28.76
N HIS A 52 -2.18 2.57 29.05
CA HIS A 52 -3.42 2.12 28.39
C HIS A 52 -4.60 3.07 28.61
N LEU A 53 -4.65 3.82 29.71
CA LEU A 53 -5.71 4.79 30.00
C LEU A 53 -5.45 6.16 29.34
N THR A 54 -4.21 6.64 29.33
CA THR A 54 -3.90 8.03 28.98
C THR A 54 -3.25 8.20 27.61
N ASP A 55 -2.41 7.24 27.20
CA ASP A 55 -1.46 7.47 26.12
C ASP A 55 -2.02 6.97 24.79
N LYS A 56 -1.55 7.55 23.68
CA LYS A 56 -1.89 7.09 22.33
C LYS A 56 -0.79 6.14 21.84
N PRO A 57 -1.16 5.00 21.22
CA PRO A 57 -0.18 4.09 20.67
C PRO A 57 0.52 4.75 19.48
N GLU A 58 1.79 4.41 19.26
CA GLU A 58 2.51 4.91 18.08
C GLU A 58 1.81 4.50 16.77
N LYS A 59 2.06 5.26 15.70
CA LYS A 59 1.51 4.95 14.39
C LYS A 59 2.09 3.64 13.86
N LEU A 60 1.25 2.80 13.27
CA LEU A 60 1.74 1.52 12.73
C LEU A 60 2.63 1.73 11.50
N SER A 61 2.38 2.83 10.79
CA SER A 61 3.20 3.30 9.66
C SER A 61 4.68 3.54 10.02
N ASN A 62 5.01 3.74 11.30
CA ASN A 62 6.40 3.83 11.76
C ASN A 62 7.13 2.48 11.69
N TYR A 63 6.40 1.37 11.80
CA TYR A 63 6.94 0.00 11.85
C TYR A 63 6.85 -0.70 10.49
N ARG A 64 5.75 -0.48 9.77
CA ARG A 64 5.51 -1.06 8.45
C ARG A 64 4.86 -0.01 7.55
N LYS A 65 5.45 0.27 6.39
CA LYS A 65 4.94 1.30 5.46
C LYS A 65 3.91 0.79 4.46
N ASP A 66 3.85 -0.52 4.28
CA ASP A 66 2.96 -1.26 3.37
C ASP A 66 1.56 -1.51 3.95
N ILE A 67 1.28 -1.03 5.16
CA ILE A 67 0.01 -1.32 5.84
C ILE A 67 -1.10 -0.52 5.18
N PRO A 68 -2.24 -1.17 4.85
CA PRO A 68 -3.42 -0.45 4.40
C PRO A 68 -3.88 0.57 5.46
N LYS A 69 -4.11 1.82 5.04
CA LYS A 69 -4.63 2.92 5.88
C LYS A 69 -5.85 2.52 6.71
N ALA A 70 -6.71 1.67 6.14
CA ALA A 70 -7.91 1.22 6.81
C ALA A 70 -7.65 0.30 8.01
N LEU A 71 -6.54 -0.46 8.00
CA LEU A 71 -6.13 -1.25 9.16
C LEU A 71 -5.63 -0.35 10.29
N GLU A 72 -4.92 0.73 9.94
CA GLU A 72 -4.52 1.76 10.91
C GLU A 72 -5.74 2.46 11.51
N ASN A 73 -6.77 2.76 10.70
CA ASN A 73 -8.04 3.31 11.18
C ASN A 73 -8.83 2.32 12.06
N ALA A 74 -8.86 1.04 11.69
CA ALA A 74 -9.50 -0.01 12.51
C ALA A 74 -8.84 -0.11 13.88
N LYS A 75 -7.50 -0.09 13.93
CA LYS A 75 -6.72 -0.04 15.17
C LYS A 75 -7.07 1.18 16.01
N LEU A 76 -7.12 2.36 15.40
CA LEU A 76 -7.45 3.60 16.11
C LEU A 76 -8.82 3.48 16.80
N LYS A 77 -9.82 2.96 16.09
CA LYS A 77 -11.17 2.78 16.63
C LYS A 77 -11.26 1.69 17.70
N LEU A 78 -10.51 0.60 17.59
CA LEU A 78 -10.46 -0.44 18.63
C LEU A 78 -9.81 0.05 19.93
N LEU A 79 -8.80 0.92 19.83
CA LEU A 79 -8.03 1.43 20.97
C LEU A 79 -8.55 2.76 21.52
N GLU A 80 -9.77 3.16 21.15
CA GLU A 80 -10.43 4.33 21.72
C GLU A 80 -10.61 4.18 23.24
N LYS A 81 -10.39 5.28 23.97
CA LYS A 81 -10.42 5.26 25.44
C LYS A 81 -11.83 5.06 25.98
N ARG A 82 -12.82 5.70 25.35
CA ARG A 82 -14.23 5.55 25.69
C ARG A 82 -14.79 4.30 25.01
N PRO A 83 -15.36 3.33 25.75
CA PRO A 83 -15.98 2.14 25.16
C PRO A 83 -17.03 2.45 24.09
N SER A 84 -17.80 3.54 24.28
CA SER A 84 -18.84 3.99 23.33
C SER A 84 -18.31 4.42 21.96
N ASP A 85 -17.03 4.80 21.87
CA ASP A 85 -16.41 5.25 20.62
C ASP A 85 -15.81 4.08 19.82
N ARG A 86 -15.76 2.89 20.43
CA ARG A 86 -15.27 1.66 19.81
C ARG A 86 -16.33 1.09 18.86
N PHE A 87 -16.01 -0.06 18.27
CA PHE A 87 -17.00 -0.84 17.53
C PHE A 87 -18.11 -1.32 18.46
N LYS A 88 -19.36 -1.31 17.97
CA LYS A 88 -20.52 -1.78 18.74
C LYS A 88 -20.61 -3.30 18.75
N SER A 89 -19.92 -3.97 17.83
CA SER A 89 -19.87 -5.42 17.72
C SER A 89 -18.62 -5.91 17.00
N ALA A 90 -18.30 -7.19 17.17
CA ALA A 90 -17.28 -7.85 16.36
C ALA A 90 -17.69 -7.92 14.88
N GLU A 91 -18.99 -8.03 14.59
CA GLU A 91 -19.56 -7.97 13.25
C GLU A 91 -19.22 -6.66 12.53
N ASP A 92 -19.27 -5.51 13.22
CA ASP A 92 -18.91 -4.22 12.62
C ASP A 92 -17.44 -4.19 12.20
N LEU A 93 -16.55 -4.70 13.06
CA LEU A 93 -15.13 -4.83 12.76
C LEU A 93 -14.93 -5.78 11.56
N ARG A 94 -15.59 -6.94 11.58
CA ARG A 94 -15.52 -7.92 10.51
C ARG A 94 -16.00 -7.36 9.18
N ALA A 95 -17.12 -6.62 9.18
CA ALA A 95 -17.66 -5.98 7.99
C ALA A 95 -16.67 -4.96 7.41
N LEU A 96 -16.06 -4.12 8.26
CA LEU A 96 -15.01 -3.19 7.87
C LEU A 96 -13.83 -3.94 7.22
N LEU A 97 -13.29 -4.97 7.87
CA LEU A 97 -12.15 -5.74 7.37
C LEU A 97 -12.46 -6.44 6.03
N LEU A 98 -13.65 -7.01 5.87
CA LEU A 98 -14.09 -7.64 4.62
C LEU A 98 -14.24 -6.62 3.48
N GLN A 99 -14.79 -5.45 3.78
CA GLN A 99 -14.87 -4.36 2.81
C GLN A 99 -13.46 -3.94 2.35
N GLN A 100 -12.52 -3.81 3.28
CA GLN A 100 -11.14 -3.45 2.94
C GLN A 100 -10.44 -4.52 2.12
N ARG A 101 -10.63 -5.81 2.45
CA ARG A 101 -10.10 -6.92 1.66
C ARG A 101 -10.60 -6.87 0.21
N LYS A 102 -11.89 -6.59 -0.01
CA LYS A 102 -12.46 -6.44 -1.36
C LYS A 102 -11.81 -5.27 -2.12
N GLN A 103 -11.61 -4.12 -1.47
CA GLN A 103 -10.98 -2.96 -2.11
C GLN A 103 -9.54 -3.26 -2.54
N ILE A 104 -8.77 -3.94 -1.70
CA ILE A 104 -7.39 -4.35 -2.05
C ILE A 104 -7.40 -5.26 -3.29
N GLN A 105 -8.30 -6.23 -3.37
CA GLN A 105 -8.43 -7.12 -4.52
C GLN A 105 -8.82 -6.38 -5.81
N ILE A 106 -9.75 -5.43 -5.72
CA ILE A 106 -10.16 -4.62 -6.88
C ILE A 106 -8.98 -3.81 -7.41
N ASN A 107 -8.24 -3.15 -6.52
CA ASN A 107 -7.07 -2.35 -6.91
C ASN A 107 -5.98 -3.20 -7.58
N GLN A 108 -5.73 -4.41 -7.06
CA GLN A 108 -4.80 -5.35 -7.69
C GLN A 108 -5.27 -5.78 -9.08
N THR A 109 -6.56 -6.07 -9.26
CA THR A 109 -7.09 -6.40 -10.59
C THR A 109 -6.97 -5.22 -11.56
N GLN A 110 -7.25 -3.99 -11.12
CA GLN A 110 -7.10 -2.80 -11.97
C GLN A 110 -5.64 -2.57 -12.37
N GLU A 111 -4.67 -2.65 -11.44
CA GLU A 111 -3.25 -2.52 -11.78
C GLU A 111 -2.81 -3.58 -12.79
N ASN A 112 -3.26 -4.83 -12.63
CA ASN A 112 -3.00 -5.87 -13.61
C ASN A 112 -3.62 -5.49 -14.96
N LEU A 113 -4.92 -5.16 -15.03
CA LEU A 113 -5.59 -4.79 -16.29
C LEU A 113 -4.95 -3.56 -16.99
N VAL A 114 -4.36 -2.64 -16.22
CA VAL A 114 -3.59 -1.50 -16.75
C VAL A 114 -2.24 -1.97 -17.32
N ASP A 115 -1.59 -2.96 -16.71
CA ASP A 115 -0.36 -3.58 -17.25
C ASP A 115 -0.62 -4.36 -18.54
N LEU A 116 -1.78 -5.05 -18.64
CA LEU A 116 -2.23 -5.73 -19.87
C LEU A 116 -2.43 -4.76 -21.04
N THR A 117 -2.93 -3.56 -20.74
CA THR A 117 -3.27 -2.52 -21.72
C THR A 117 -2.12 -1.55 -21.97
N ASN A 118 -1.02 -1.67 -21.22
CA ASN A 118 0.22 -0.94 -21.44
C ASN A 118 1.22 -1.86 -22.16
N PRO A 119 1.24 -1.89 -23.51
CA PRO A 119 2.26 -2.63 -24.23
C PRO A 119 3.61 -1.92 -24.04
N LYS A 120 4.30 -2.17 -22.92
CA LYS A 120 5.75 -1.92 -22.77
C LYS A 120 6.53 -2.93 -23.60
N ILE A 121 6.14 -3.12 -24.86
CA ILE A 121 6.91 -3.88 -25.84
C ILE A 121 8.05 -2.97 -26.25
N LYS A 122 9.23 -3.35 -25.77
CA LYS A 122 10.47 -2.59 -25.79
C LYS A 122 10.82 -2.16 -27.23
N PHE A 123 10.57 -0.90 -27.56
CA PHE A 123 11.03 -0.18 -28.78
C PHE A 123 12.57 -0.01 -28.81
N ARG A 124 13.32 -1.01 -28.34
CA ARG A 124 14.78 -1.02 -28.24
C ARG A 124 15.44 -1.64 -29.48
N PHE A 125 14.66 -2.29 -30.35
CA PHE A 125 15.16 -3.02 -31.53
C PHE A 125 14.72 -2.43 -32.88
N THR A 126 13.66 -1.61 -32.92
CA THR A 126 13.13 -1.05 -34.18
C THR A 126 13.89 0.18 -34.67
N LEU A 127 14.40 1.02 -33.76
CA LEU A 127 15.17 2.21 -34.13
C LEU A 127 16.48 1.89 -34.89
N PRO A 128 17.37 1.00 -34.42
CA PRO A 128 18.61 0.71 -35.16
C PRO A 128 18.33 0.05 -36.52
N ALA A 129 17.30 -0.79 -36.62
CA ALA A 129 16.90 -1.40 -37.90
C ALA A 129 16.41 -0.35 -38.92
N LEU A 130 15.69 0.68 -38.47
CA LEU A 130 15.24 1.78 -39.33
C LEU A 130 16.41 2.66 -39.79
N ILE A 131 17.37 2.95 -38.92
CA ILE A 131 18.58 3.72 -39.27
C ILE A 131 19.43 2.95 -40.31
N ILE A 132 19.58 1.63 -40.15
CA ILE A 132 20.30 0.78 -41.12
C ILE A 132 19.57 0.78 -42.48
N SER A 133 18.24 0.68 -42.47
CA SER A 133 17.42 0.72 -43.71
C SER A 133 17.56 2.05 -44.44
N VAL A 134 17.44 3.18 -43.73
CA VAL A 134 17.61 4.52 -44.30
C VAL A 134 19.02 4.70 -44.86
N GLY A 135 20.05 4.28 -44.12
CA GLY A 135 21.44 4.34 -44.57
C GLY A 135 21.70 3.56 -45.87
N LEU A 136 21.06 2.40 -46.04
CA LEU A 136 21.22 1.57 -47.24
C LEU A 136 20.59 2.24 -48.48
N VAL A 137 19.41 2.84 -48.33
CA VAL A 137 18.73 3.58 -49.42
C VAL A 137 19.50 4.85 -49.78
N PHE A 138 19.96 5.63 -48.80
CA PHE A 138 20.75 6.83 -49.08
C PHE A 138 22.11 6.48 -49.71
N GLY A 139 22.76 5.40 -49.27
CA GLY A 139 24.02 4.94 -49.83
C GLY A 139 23.91 4.52 -51.29
N THR A 140 22.83 3.83 -51.69
CA THR A 140 22.62 3.45 -53.09
C THR A 140 22.32 4.65 -53.97
N VAL A 141 21.54 5.62 -53.50
CA VAL A 141 21.27 6.86 -54.24
C VAL A 141 22.56 7.67 -54.45
N TRP A 142 23.37 7.84 -53.40
CA TRP A 142 24.66 8.53 -53.49
C TRP A 142 25.64 7.81 -54.44
N ALA A 143 25.68 6.48 -54.40
CA ALA A 143 26.52 5.70 -55.29
C ALA A 143 26.09 5.84 -56.77
N LEU A 144 24.78 5.85 -57.04
CA LEU A 144 24.25 6.04 -58.39
C LEU A 144 24.49 7.46 -58.91
N SER A 145 24.39 8.49 -58.06
CA SER A 145 24.72 9.86 -58.47
C SER A 145 26.22 10.03 -58.75
N ASN A 146 27.10 9.50 -57.90
CA ASN A 146 28.55 9.58 -58.12
C ASN A 146 29.06 8.77 -59.31
N VAL A 147 28.40 7.67 -59.68
CA VAL A 147 28.76 6.87 -60.86
C VAL A 147 28.49 7.60 -62.17
N PHE A 148 27.49 8.49 -62.21
CA PHE A 148 27.15 9.28 -63.39
C PHE A 148 27.99 10.57 -63.53
N ASP A 149 28.59 11.05 -62.45
CA ASP A 149 29.46 12.25 -62.41
C ASP A 149 30.95 11.95 -62.67
N GLY A 150 31.31 10.68 -62.95
CA GLY A 150 32.67 10.30 -63.33
C GLY A 150 33.08 10.86 -64.71
N PRO A 151 34.38 11.09 -64.97
CA PRO A 151 34.88 11.79 -66.16
C PRO A 151 34.84 10.93 -67.44
N PHE A 152 33.79 10.15 -67.66
CA PHE A 152 33.68 9.24 -68.80
C PHE A 152 33.37 9.95 -70.12
N LEU A 153 32.95 11.22 -70.09
CA LEU A 153 32.52 11.96 -71.29
C LEU A 153 33.59 12.89 -71.90
N LEU A 154 34.81 12.98 -71.36
CA LEU A 154 35.87 13.83 -71.94
C LEU A 154 36.95 13.07 -72.74
N THR A 155 36.88 11.74 -72.84
CA THR A 155 37.88 10.97 -73.61
C THR A 155 37.45 10.67 -75.06
N VAL A 156 36.17 10.86 -75.42
CA VAL A 156 35.65 10.48 -76.75
C VAL A 156 35.63 11.63 -77.77
N VAL A 157 35.96 12.87 -77.39
CA VAL A 157 35.93 14.05 -78.30
C VAL A 157 37.31 14.48 -78.81
N HIS A 158 38.39 13.75 -78.52
CA HIS A 158 39.75 14.12 -78.99
C HIS A 158 40.48 13.06 -79.81
N GLN A 159 39.74 12.25 -80.58
CA GLN A 159 40.36 11.46 -81.64
C GLN A 159 39.41 11.30 -82.84
N HIS A 160 39.84 11.93 -83.94
CA HIS A 160 39.28 11.95 -85.31
C HIS A 160 38.10 12.89 -85.60
#